data_AF-A0A946PUA9-F1
#
_entry.id   AF-A0A946PUA9-F1
#
_cell.length_a   1.000
_cell.length_b   1.000
_cell.length_c   1.000
_cell.angle_alpha   90.00
_cell.angle_beta   90.00
_cell.angle_gamma   90.00
#
_symmetry.space_group_name_H-M   'P 1'
#
loop_
_entity.id
_entity.type
_entity.pdbx_description
1 polymer ?
#
loop_
_entity_poly.entity_id
_entity_poly.type
_entity_poly.pdbx_seq_one_letter_code
_entity_poly.pdbx_strand_id
1 'polypeptide(L)'
;MADKAMSEERVRRLMFNAVTAIKGGEKKLARNYLERVFYSAKDHDTLANAWFYLSEIEESEAEKRKALEEALSYRMTHARARRSLAVLDGRLKAEEIIDPDAKPAPLTDDTRANIERFMCPNCGARMSFAPDGQTLTCDFCESGEAVDGTNNIAEEKDFYSTMATLRGHSKPVARKVFHCDGCGAEFLLPPNDISESCAYCASPHVVSHEETRELLDPDAVIPHAFDQRRAARFLVEWVQEYQFTPQGKVLPPRGFYLPIWTFDFAGTIRYSGQRYETQQNGFQEQKVAVTEKGEYPVYIDDLVIPANHQNQKEISKLIESYNLREAKPYDARYLVNWAAEAYEIALGDASLEARSRAYKGYKEKMRRQFSYLSNLQTSSADLAIDSYKLLMLPVWITSYPFEGRDYLVIINGETGLVQGELPKSVRKNKSNGGIMGWLNENF
;
A
#
# COMPACT_ATOMS: atom_id res chain seq x y z
N MET A 1 -15.97 -42.45 -0.56
CA MET A 1 -15.12 -41.62 0.33
C MET A 1 -13.76 -42.26 0.60
N ALA A 2 -13.69 -43.58 0.88
CA ALA A 2 -12.42 -44.29 1.09
C ALA A 2 -11.45 -44.24 -0.11
N ASP A 3 -11.92 -44.47 -1.34
CA ASP A 3 -11.05 -44.43 -2.54
C ASP A 3 -10.46 -43.04 -2.82
N LYS A 4 -11.22 -41.98 -2.54
CA LYS A 4 -10.75 -40.59 -2.70
C LYS A 4 -9.67 -40.26 -1.68
N ALA A 5 -9.86 -40.66 -0.42
CA ALA A 5 -8.87 -40.48 0.65
C ALA A 5 -7.58 -41.28 0.38
N MET A 6 -7.70 -42.52 -0.09
CA MET A 6 -6.54 -43.33 -0.50
C MET A 6 -5.79 -42.73 -1.70
N SER A 7 -6.51 -42.12 -2.65
CA SER A 7 -5.92 -41.40 -3.79
C SER A 7 -5.16 -40.15 -3.35
N GLU A 8 -5.73 -39.36 -2.44
CA GLU A 8 -5.08 -38.14 -1.90
C GLU A 8 -3.83 -38.49 -1.10
N GLU A 9 -3.86 -39.54 -0.28
CA GLU A 9 -2.68 -39.99 0.46
C GLU A 9 -1.57 -40.48 -0.46
N ARG A 10 -1.92 -41.18 -1.55
CA ARG A 10 -0.95 -41.59 -2.58
C ARG A 10 -0.28 -40.39 -3.24
N VAL A 11 -1.04 -39.36 -3.62
CA VAL A 11 -0.50 -38.12 -4.21
C VAL A 11 0.44 -37.41 -3.23
N ARG A 12 0.07 -37.32 -1.94
CA ARG A 12 0.95 -36.74 -0.91
C ARG A 12 2.26 -37.50 -0.77
N ARG A 13 2.24 -38.83 -0.80
CA ARG A 13 3.47 -39.66 -0.75
C ARG A 13 4.33 -39.44 -2.00
N LEU A 14 3.74 -39.35 -3.18
CA LEU A 14 4.48 -39.05 -4.41
C LEU A 14 5.16 -37.68 -4.34
N MET A 15 4.45 -36.65 -3.87
CA MET A 15 5.03 -35.32 -3.65
C MET A 15 6.18 -35.36 -2.64
N PHE A 16 6.00 -36.03 -1.50
CA PHE A 16 7.04 -36.18 -0.50
C PHE A 16 8.31 -36.84 -1.06
N ASN A 17 8.13 -37.93 -1.82
CA ASN A 17 9.25 -38.64 -2.46
C ASN A 17 9.92 -37.78 -3.53
N ALA A 18 9.16 -37.01 -4.32
CA ALA A 18 9.71 -36.06 -5.28
C ALA A 18 10.61 -35.02 -4.58
N VAL A 19 10.12 -34.36 -3.53
CA VAL A 19 10.89 -33.35 -2.78
C VAL A 19 12.15 -33.97 -2.15
N THR A 20 12.05 -35.19 -1.62
CA THR A 20 13.20 -35.89 -1.04
C THR A 20 14.25 -36.20 -2.10
N ALA A 21 13.85 -36.68 -3.28
CA ALA A 21 14.73 -36.94 -4.41
C ALA A 21 15.41 -35.65 -4.91
N ILE A 22 14.69 -34.53 -4.95
CA ILE A 22 15.26 -33.21 -5.30
C ILE A 22 16.36 -32.82 -4.31
N LYS A 23 16.08 -32.89 -3.01
CA LYS A 23 17.06 -32.58 -1.96
C LYS A 23 18.27 -33.52 -1.98
N GLY A 24 18.06 -34.77 -2.41
CA GLY A 24 19.13 -35.76 -2.61
C GLY A 24 19.90 -35.61 -3.93
N GLY A 25 19.53 -34.68 -4.81
CA GLY A 25 20.16 -34.49 -6.13
C GLY A 25 19.72 -35.50 -7.20
N GLU A 26 18.76 -36.38 -6.92
CA GLU A 26 18.27 -37.41 -7.83
C GLU A 26 17.21 -36.87 -8.81
N LYS A 27 17.61 -35.94 -9.68
CA LYS A 27 16.71 -35.22 -10.61
C LYS A 27 15.80 -36.13 -11.44
N LYS A 28 16.33 -37.23 -11.99
CA LYS A 28 15.56 -38.17 -12.82
C LYS A 28 14.48 -38.88 -12.01
N LEU A 29 14.80 -39.29 -10.77
CA LEU A 29 13.84 -39.93 -9.89
C LEU A 29 12.75 -38.93 -9.45
N ALA A 30 13.15 -37.69 -9.13
CA ALA A 30 12.23 -36.61 -8.83
C ALA A 30 11.22 -36.37 -9.97
N ARG A 31 11.69 -36.26 -11.21
CA ARG A 31 10.84 -36.09 -12.40
C ARG A 31 9.81 -37.22 -12.52
N ASN A 32 10.23 -38.48 -12.36
CA ASN A 32 9.32 -39.62 -12.43
C ASN A 32 8.22 -39.57 -11.36
N TYR A 33 8.54 -39.09 -10.15
CA TYR A 33 7.52 -38.90 -9.11
C TYR A 33 6.58 -37.74 -9.46
N LEU A 34 7.09 -36.61 -9.95
CA LEU A 34 6.29 -35.45 -10.36
C LEU A 34 5.34 -35.77 -11.52
N GLU A 35 5.80 -36.51 -12.53
CA GLU A 35 4.95 -36.98 -13.63
C GLU A 35 3.74 -37.77 -13.11
N ARG A 36 3.97 -38.69 -12.16
CA ARG A 36 2.89 -39.45 -11.52
C ARG A 36 1.95 -38.56 -10.72
N VAL A 37 2.44 -37.46 -10.14
CA VAL A 37 1.60 -36.45 -9.49
C VAL A 37 0.71 -35.77 -10.52
N PHE A 38 1.24 -35.32 -11.66
CA PHE A 38 0.42 -34.67 -12.70
C PHE A 38 -0.70 -35.57 -13.23
N TYR A 39 -0.45 -36.89 -13.33
CA TYR A 39 -1.50 -37.84 -13.72
C TYR A 39 -2.56 -38.11 -12.64
N SER A 40 -2.23 -37.90 -11.36
CA SER A 40 -3.05 -38.38 -10.24
C SER A 40 -3.72 -37.26 -9.43
N ALA A 41 -3.08 -36.08 -9.39
CA ALA A 41 -3.55 -34.93 -8.63
C ALA A 41 -4.74 -34.27 -9.33
N LYS A 42 -5.65 -33.73 -8.52
CA LYS A 42 -6.84 -33.00 -9.01
C LYS A 42 -6.95 -31.61 -8.39
N ASP A 43 -6.24 -31.37 -7.29
CA ASP A 43 -6.22 -30.08 -6.63
C ASP A 43 -5.13 -29.19 -7.22
N HIS A 44 -5.48 -27.92 -7.43
CA HIS A 44 -4.58 -26.94 -8.04
C HIS A 44 -3.35 -26.66 -7.16
N ASP A 45 -3.46 -26.80 -5.84
CA ASP A 45 -2.34 -26.57 -4.91
C ASP A 45 -1.22 -27.57 -5.09
N THR A 46 -1.55 -28.86 -5.18
CA THR A 46 -0.57 -29.91 -5.45
C THR A 46 0.03 -29.74 -6.84
N LEU A 47 -0.79 -29.45 -7.85
CA LEU A 47 -0.31 -29.23 -9.22
C LEU A 47 0.64 -28.03 -9.31
N ALA A 48 0.30 -26.90 -8.70
CA ALA A 48 1.16 -25.72 -8.63
C ALA A 48 2.51 -26.03 -7.94
N ASN A 49 2.47 -26.75 -6.81
CA ASN A 49 3.69 -27.16 -6.13
C ASN A 49 4.52 -28.14 -6.96
N ALA A 50 3.89 -29.08 -7.67
CA ALA A 50 4.59 -30.04 -8.51
C ALA A 50 5.29 -29.34 -9.69
N TRP A 51 4.63 -28.39 -10.35
CA TRP A 51 5.24 -27.54 -11.38
C TRP A 51 6.39 -26.70 -10.85
N PHE A 52 6.24 -26.10 -9.66
CA PHE A 52 7.34 -25.38 -9.00
C PHE A 52 8.54 -26.31 -8.77
N TYR A 53 8.34 -27.49 -8.20
CA TYR A 53 9.44 -28.44 -7.98
C TYR A 53 10.03 -29.00 -9.27
N LEU A 54 9.26 -29.08 -10.35
CA LEU A 54 9.79 -29.40 -11.68
C LEU A 54 10.77 -28.31 -12.13
N SER A 55 10.43 -27.03 -11.93
CA SER A 55 11.31 -25.90 -12.27
C SER A 55 12.66 -25.93 -11.54
N GLU A 56 12.71 -26.52 -10.34
CA GLU A 56 13.94 -26.63 -9.53
C GLU A 56 14.91 -27.70 -10.06
N ILE A 57 14.44 -28.64 -10.88
CA ILE A 57 15.28 -29.69 -11.48
C ILE A 57 15.61 -29.44 -12.95
N GLU A 58 14.90 -28.53 -13.63
CA GLU A 58 15.23 -28.14 -15.01
C GLU A 58 16.58 -27.41 -15.08
N GLU A 59 17.30 -27.62 -16.18
CA GLU A 59 18.63 -27.03 -16.41
C GLU A 59 18.56 -25.83 -17.36
N SER A 60 17.60 -25.85 -18.30
CA SER A 60 17.34 -24.75 -19.23
C SER A 60 16.51 -23.66 -18.57
N GLU A 61 16.92 -22.40 -18.73
CA GLU A 61 16.15 -21.25 -18.25
C GLU A 61 14.75 -21.20 -18.87
N ALA A 62 14.61 -21.58 -20.14
CA ALA A 62 13.33 -21.59 -20.84
C ALA A 62 12.36 -22.64 -20.25
N GLU A 63 12.87 -23.83 -19.91
CA GLU A 63 12.06 -24.89 -19.30
C GLU A 63 11.69 -24.54 -17.86
N LYS A 64 12.63 -23.94 -17.12
CA LYS A 64 12.38 -23.41 -15.78
C LYS A 64 11.28 -22.35 -15.80
N ARG A 65 11.38 -21.35 -16.69
CA ARG A 65 10.36 -20.31 -16.87
C ARG A 65 9.00 -20.91 -17.18
N LYS A 66 8.93 -21.84 -18.14
CA LYS A 66 7.68 -22.53 -18.49
C LYS A 66 7.06 -23.25 -17.28
N ALA A 67 7.86 -23.99 -16.52
CA ALA A 67 7.37 -24.69 -15.33
C ALA A 67 6.89 -23.72 -14.23
N LEU A 68 7.53 -22.55 -14.08
CA LEU A 68 7.09 -21.50 -13.17
C LEU A 68 5.77 -20.86 -13.63
N GLU A 69 5.63 -20.55 -14.92
CA GLU A 69 4.39 -20.03 -15.50
C GLU A 69 3.23 -21.02 -15.35
N GLU A 70 3.47 -22.32 -15.56
CA GLU A 70 2.48 -23.36 -15.29
C GLU A 70 2.12 -23.45 -13.80
N ALA A 71 3.09 -23.32 -12.90
CA ALA A 71 2.78 -23.26 -11.46
C ALA A 71 1.84 -22.09 -11.12
N LEU A 72 2.07 -20.93 -11.74
CA LEU A 72 1.26 -19.72 -11.55
C LEU A 72 -0.10 -19.80 -12.24
N SER A 73 -0.24 -20.57 -13.33
CA SER A 73 -1.53 -20.81 -14.00
C SER A 73 -2.50 -21.59 -13.10
N TYR A 74 -1.98 -22.54 -12.31
CA TYR A 74 -2.77 -23.24 -11.28
C TYR A 74 -2.99 -22.41 -10.02
N ARG A 75 -1.97 -21.69 -9.56
CA ARG A 75 -2.04 -20.83 -8.37
C ARG A 75 -1.21 -19.56 -8.55
N MET A 76 -1.89 -18.50 -8.97
CA MET A 76 -1.25 -17.19 -9.16
C MET A 76 -0.55 -16.68 -7.90
N THR A 77 -1.02 -17.05 -6.70
CA THR A 77 -0.46 -16.62 -5.40
C THR A 77 0.73 -17.47 -4.92
N HIS A 78 1.29 -18.33 -5.79
CA HIS A 78 2.37 -19.24 -5.41
C HIS A 78 3.69 -18.48 -5.19
N ALA A 79 3.92 -18.05 -3.95
CA ALA A 79 5.02 -17.17 -3.55
C ALA A 79 6.43 -17.61 -4.00
N ARG A 80 6.72 -18.93 -3.98
CA ARG A 80 8.04 -19.43 -4.43
C ARG A 80 8.22 -19.33 -5.95
N ALA A 81 7.14 -19.52 -6.69
CA ALA A 81 7.18 -19.46 -8.15
C ALA A 81 7.32 -18.01 -8.62
N ARG A 82 6.54 -17.09 -8.04
CA ARG A 82 6.68 -15.64 -8.29
C ARG A 82 8.09 -15.13 -8.04
N ARG A 83 8.66 -15.44 -6.87
CA ARG A 83 10.04 -15.06 -6.53
C ARG A 83 11.05 -15.63 -7.52
N SER A 84 10.94 -16.91 -7.86
CA SER A 84 11.86 -17.54 -8.80
C SER A 84 11.75 -16.93 -10.20
N LEU A 85 10.54 -16.60 -10.64
CA LEU A 85 10.30 -15.93 -11.92
C LEU A 85 10.85 -14.49 -11.90
N ALA A 86 10.67 -13.75 -10.79
CA ALA A 86 11.23 -12.41 -10.61
C ALA A 86 12.77 -12.42 -10.65
N VAL A 87 13.42 -13.47 -10.14
CA VAL A 87 14.86 -13.67 -10.27
C VAL A 87 15.26 -13.92 -11.72
N LEU A 88 14.52 -14.76 -12.45
CA LEU A 88 14.77 -14.99 -13.89
C LEU A 88 14.55 -13.73 -14.73
N ASP A 89 13.60 -12.89 -14.36
CA ASP A 89 13.31 -11.62 -15.03
C ASP A 89 14.31 -10.50 -14.66
N GLY A 90 15.23 -10.75 -13.72
CA GLY A 90 16.16 -9.73 -13.21
C GLY A 90 15.50 -8.65 -12.34
N ARG A 91 14.22 -8.82 -11.97
CA ARG A 91 13.48 -7.91 -11.08
C ARG A 91 13.84 -8.10 -9.60
N LEU A 92 14.39 -9.26 -9.25
CA LEU A 92 14.82 -9.60 -7.89
C LEU A 92 16.22 -10.21 -7.93
N LYS A 93 17.16 -9.67 -7.16
CA LYS A 93 18.50 -10.27 -7.04
C LYS A 93 18.46 -11.39 -6.01
N ALA A 94 19.12 -12.51 -6.30
CA ALA A 94 19.14 -13.66 -5.41
C ALA A 94 19.77 -13.31 -4.05
N GLU A 95 20.78 -12.42 -4.03
CA GLU A 95 21.43 -11.99 -2.79
C GLU A 95 20.57 -11.04 -1.92
N GLU A 96 19.49 -10.47 -2.47
CA GLU A 96 18.58 -9.60 -1.71
C GLU A 96 17.50 -10.41 -0.97
N ILE A 97 17.34 -11.69 -1.29
CA ILE A 97 16.40 -12.58 -0.62
C ILE A 97 16.88 -12.85 0.80
N ILE A 98 16.01 -12.60 1.78
CA ILE A 98 16.28 -12.84 3.20
C ILE A 98 16.59 -14.32 3.40
N ASP A 99 17.79 -14.59 3.92
CA ASP A 99 18.15 -15.87 4.50
C ASP A 99 17.71 -15.88 5.98
N PRO A 100 16.72 -16.71 6.36
CA PRO A 100 16.22 -16.77 7.73
C PRO A 100 17.27 -17.29 8.73
N ASP A 101 18.31 -17.98 8.24
CA ASP A 101 19.39 -18.52 9.08
C ASP A 101 20.57 -17.55 9.20
N ALA A 102 20.60 -16.49 8.37
CA ALA A 102 21.61 -15.44 8.44
C ALA A 102 21.23 -14.37 9.47
N LYS A 103 22.20 -13.92 10.28
CA LYS A 103 21.99 -12.76 11.15
C LYS A 103 21.99 -11.49 10.30
N PRO A 104 20.99 -10.59 10.46
CA PRO A 104 21.03 -9.30 9.79
C PRO A 104 22.27 -8.52 10.25
N ALA A 105 22.89 -7.80 9.31
CA ALA A 105 23.96 -6.89 9.63
C ALA A 105 23.43 -5.78 10.56
N PRO A 106 24.22 -5.32 11.55
CA PRO A 106 23.83 -4.18 12.36
C PRO A 106 23.67 -2.94 11.48
N LEU A 107 22.60 -2.18 11.71
CA LEU A 107 22.40 -0.86 11.11
C LEU A 107 23.58 0.03 11.54
N THR A 108 24.35 0.54 10.57
CA THR A 108 25.44 1.48 10.85
C THR A 108 24.87 2.89 10.94
N ASP A 109 25.03 3.53 12.10
CA ASP A 109 24.38 4.79 12.50
C ASP A 109 24.77 6.05 11.70
N ASP A 110 25.80 5.99 10.84
CA ASP A 110 26.30 7.17 10.11
C ASP A 110 26.41 6.92 8.59
N THR A 111 25.32 6.48 7.97
CA THR A 111 25.24 6.52 6.50
C THR A 111 24.90 7.93 6.04
N ARG A 112 25.73 8.49 5.15
CA ARG A 112 25.39 9.72 4.42
C ARG A 112 24.10 9.50 3.64
N ALA A 113 23.20 10.47 3.66
CA ALA A 113 22.03 10.43 2.80
C ALA A 113 22.47 10.55 1.34
N ASN A 114 21.93 9.68 0.48
CA ASN A 114 21.97 9.92 -0.96
C ASN A 114 20.93 10.98 -1.28
N ILE A 115 21.37 12.11 -1.82
CA ILE A 115 20.55 13.30 -1.96
C ILE A 115 20.72 13.84 -3.37
N GLU A 116 19.61 14.16 -4.02
CA GLU A 116 19.59 14.87 -5.27
C GLU A 116 19.28 16.36 -5.04
N ARG A 117 20.08 17.24 -5.66
CA ARG A 117 19.96 18.69 -5.55
C ARG A 117 19.40 19.29 -6.83
N PHE A 118 18.40 20.16 -6.70
CA PHE A 118 17.69 20.75 -7.85
C PHE A 118 17.97 22.25 -8.00
N MET A 119 18.78 22.61 -9.00
CA MET A 119 19.14 23.99 -9.34
C MET A 119 18.80 24.32 -10.79
N CYS A 120 18.44 25.57 -11.05
CA CYS A 120 18.12 26.06 -12.38
C CYS A 120 19.35 25.98 -13.30
N PRO A 121 19.27 25.29 -14.45
CA PRO A 121 20.40 25.19 -15.38
C PRO A 121 20.72 26.52 -16.07
N ASN A 122 19.77 27.46 -16.12
CA ASN A 122 19.93 28.75 -16.80
C ASN A 122 20.63 29.82 -15.92
N CYS A 123 20.22 29.94 -14.65
CA CYS A 123 20.73 31.00 -13.77
C CYS A 123 21.34 30.50 -12.45
N GLY A 124 21.29 29.20 -12.16
CA GLY A 124 21.82 28.63 -10.92
C GLY A 124 21.01 28.94 -9.66
N ALA A 125 19.85 29.57 -9.77
CA ALA A 125 18.94 29.76 -8.63
C ALA A 125 18.18 28.48 -8.30
N ARG A 126 17.54 28.43 -7.13
CA ARG A 126 16.75 27.26 -6.71
C ARG A 126 15.51 27.06 -7.60
N MET A 127 15.12 25.80 -7.72
CA MET A 127 13.89 25.37 -8.38
C MET A 127 12.83 25.03 -7.33
N SER A 128 11.56 25.16 -7.70
CA SER A 128 10.41 24.75 -6.89
C SER A 128 9.43 24.00 -7.79
N PHE A 129 8.88 22.88 -7.32
CA PHE A 129 7.78 22.26 -8.05
C PHE A 129 6.53 23.12 -7.92
N ALA A 130 6.00 23.56 -9.05
CA ALA A 130 4.88 24.46 -9.09
C ALA A 130 3.60 23.73 -8.64
N PRO A 131 2.73 24.41 -7.90
CA PRO A 131 1.43 23.88 -7.50
C PRO A 131 0.43 23.78 -8.68
N ASP A 132 0.89 23.89 -9.93
CA ASP A 132 0.12 23.56 -11.13
C ASP A 132 0.10 22.05 -11.41
N GLY A 133 0.93 21.29 -10.68
CA GLY A 133 1.03 19.84 -10.77
C GLY A 133 1.83 19.35 -11.98
N GLN A 134 2.53 20.23 -12.70
CA GLN A 134 3.14 19.90 -13.99
C GLN A 134 4.54 20.47 -14.20
N THR A 135 4.92 21.56 -13.53
CA THR A 135 6.16 22.27 -13.87
C THR A 135 7.11 22.43 -12.70
N LEU A 136 8.40 22.30 -12.98
CA LEU A 136 9.48 22.70 -12.08
C LEU A 136 9.90 24.12 -12.47
N THR A 137 9.65 25.10 -11.62
CA THR A 137 9.84 26.52 -11.92
C THR A 137 11.02 27.11 -11.15
N CYS A 138 11.82 27.94 -11.81
CA CYS A 138 12.88 28.69 -11.15
C CYS A 138 12.32 29.91 -10.40
N ASP A 139 12.67 30.03 -9.11
CA ASP A 139 12.24 31.14 -8.26
C ASP A 139 12.80 32.53 -8.66
N PHE A 140 13.81 32.57 -9.54
CA PHE A 140 14.50 33.82 -9.91
C PHE A 140 14.23 34.26 -11.35
N CYS A 141 14.53 33.41 -12.34
CA CYS A 141 14.37 33.76 -13.75
C CYS A 141 13.08 33.21 -14.38
N GLU A 142 12.22 32.57 -13.58
CA GLU A 142 10.91 32.03 -13.98
C GLU A 142 10.96 31.00 -15.11
N SER A 143 12.15 30.49 -15.46
CA SER A 143 12.27 29.38 -16.41
C SER A 143 11.61 28.13 -15.82
N GLY A 144 10.72 27.52 -16.59
CA GLY A 144 10.05 26.28 -16.24
C GLY A 144 10.58 25.10 -17.05
N GLU A 145 10.64 23.94 -16.41
CA GLU A 145 10.79 22.64 -17.05
C GLU A 145 9.53 21.83 -16.78
N ALA A 146 8.98 21.17 -17.80
CA ALA A 146 7.90 20.21 -17.57
C ALA A 146 8.47 19.01 -16.81
N VAL A 147 7.88 18.70 -15.65
CA VAL A 147 8.11 17.40 -15.03
C VAL A 147 7.30 16.43 -15.87
N ASP A 148 8.00 15.60 -16.64
CA ASP A 148 7.40 14.61 -17.53
C ASP A 148 6.52 13.66 -16.72
N GLY A 149 5.27 14.06 -16.52
CA GLY A 149 4.18 13.16 -16.22
C GLY A 149 3.90 12.39 -17.49
N THR A 150 4.79 11.48 -17.88
CA THR A 150 4.48 10.49 -18.91
C THR A 150 3.08 9.97 -18.61
N ASN A 151 2.21 9.84 -19.62
CA ASN A 151 0.87 9.25 -19.45
C ASN A 151 0.92 7.77 -19.00
N ASN A 152 2.09 7.31 -18.56
CA ASN A 152 2.31 6.02 -17.96
C ASN A 152 1.62 6.01 -16.61
N ILE A 153 0.87 4.94 -16.38
CA ILE A 153 0.29 4.63 -15.08
C ILE A 153 1.44 4.16 -14.19
N ALA A 154 1.48 4.62 -12.94
CA ALA A 154 2.48 4.14 -12.00
C ALA A 154 2.40 2.61 -11.88
N GLU A 155 3.53 1.93 -12.07
CA GLU A 155 3.57 0.48 -12.06
C GLU A 155 3.38 -0.08 -10.65
N GLU A 156 2.46 -1.02 -10.53
CA GLU A 156 2.28 -1.84 -9.34
C GLU A 156 3.46 -2.80 -9.13
N LYS A 157 3.90 -2.93 -7.88
CA LYS A 157 5.00 -3.82 -7.51
C LYS A 157 4.48 -5.16 -7.02
N ASP A 158 5.12 -6.25 -7.43
CA ASP A 158 4.77 -7.60 -6.98
C ASP A 158 5.06 -7.75 -5.47
N PHE A 159 3.99 -7.99 -4.70
CA PHE A 159 4.08 -8.06 -3.25
C PHE A 159 4.99 -9.20 -2.77
N TYR A 160 4.96 -10.35 -3.43
CA TYR A 160 5.71 -11.54 -3.00
C TYR A 160 7.22 -11.41 -3.20
N SER A 161 7.63 -10.70 -4.24
CA SER A 161 9.04 -10.42 -4.54
C SER A 161 9.61 -9.47 -3.50
N THR A 162 8.93 -8.36 -3.21
CA THR A 162 9.40 -7.39 -2.20
C THR A 162 9.44 -8.00 -0.80
N MET A 163 8.40 -8.76 -0.41
CA MET A 163 8.35 -9.43 0.91
C MET A 163 9.44 -10.49 1.10
N ALA A 164 10.11 -10.92 0.03
CA ALA A 164 11.28 -11.78 0.10
C ALA A 164 12.55 -11.06 0.56
N THR A 165 12.56 -9.73 0.53
CA THR A 165 13.73 -8.88 0.79
C THR A 165 13.55 -8.06 2.07
N LEU A 166 14.64 -7.48 2.59
CA LEU A 166 14.58 -6.58 3.75
C LEU A 166 13.66 -5.37 3.52
N ARG A 167 13.53 -4.90 2.28
CA ARG A 167 12.65 -3.78 1.90
C ARG A 167 11.20 -3.95 2.33
N GLY A 168 10.70 -5.18 2.34
CA GLY A 168 9.34 -5.48 2.77
C GLY A 168 9.12 -5.37 4.28
N HIS A 169 10.18 -5.37 5.09
CA HIS A 169 10.12 -5.47 6.56
C HIS A 169 10.80 -4.32 7.30
N SER A 170 11.60 -3.54 6.59
CA SER A 170 12.37 -2.43 7.14
C SER A 170 11.66 -1.09 6.97
N LYS A 171 12.03 -0.15 7.83
CA LYS A 171 11.59 1.25 7.80
C LYS A 171 12.75 2.18 8.15
N PRO A 172 12.70 3.45 7.75
CA PRO A 172 13.72 4.41 8.14
C PRO A 172 13.72 4.58 9.66
N VAL A 173 14.85 4.25 10.31
CA VAL A 173 15.03 4.43 11.77
C VAL A 173 16.28 5.22 12.11
N ALA A 174 17.29 5.16 11.24
CA ALA A 174 18.55 5.86 11.43
C ALA A 174 18.47 7.30 10.91
N ARG A 175 19.01 8.24 11.69
CA ARG A 175 19.30 9.59 11.18
C ARG A 175 20.43 9.47 10.17
N LYS A 176 20.38 10.31 9.14
CA LYS A 176 21.44 10.35 8.12
C LYS A 176 22.18 11.68 8.21
N VAL A 177 23.46 11.66 7.88
CA VAL A 177 24.21 12.90 7.69
C VAL A 177 23.81 13.48 6.35
N PHE A 178 23.20 14.66 6.38
CA PHE A 178 22.91 15.47 5.21
C PHE A 178 24.13 16.37 4.94
N HIS A 179 24.68 16.29 3.74
CA HIS A 179 25.74 17.18 3.26
C HIS A 179 25.17 18.07 2.15
N CYS A 180 25.25 19.39 2.30
CA CYS A 180 24.78 20.32 1.29
C CYS A 180 25.85 20.59 0.22
N ASP A 181 25.62 20.14 -1.01
CA ASP A 181 26.51 20.44 -2.15
C ASP A 181 26.52 21.93 -2.56
N GLY A 182 25.62 22.74 -2.00
CA GLY A 182 25.54 24.18 -2.25
C GLY A 182 26.44 25.03 -1.38
N CYS A 183 26.43 24.79 -0.07
CA CYS A 183 27.16 25.61 0.90
C CYS A 183 28.14 24.82 1.78
N GLY A 184 28.20 23.49 1.64
CA GLY A 184 29.04 22.60 2.43
C GLY A 184 28.57 22.39 3.87
N ALA A 185 27.39 22.89 4.25
CA ALA A 185 26.83 22.67 5.57
C ALA A 185 26.44 21.20 5.77
N GLU A 186 26.69 20.70 6.98
CA GLU A 186 26.30 19.36 7.40
C GLU A 186 25.33 19.42 8.58
N PHE A 187 24.28 18.61 8.53
CA PHE A 187 23.33 18.45 9.62
C PHE A 187 22.73 17.04 9.64
N LEU A 188 22.09 16.69 10.75
CA LEU A 188 21.41 15.41 10.89
C LEU A 188 20.00 15.51 10.30
N LEU A 189 19.72 14.70 9.29
CA LEU A 189 18.38 14.54 8.74
C LEU A 189 17.60 13.52 9.60
N PRO A 190 16.38 13.86 10.04
CA PRO A 190 15.47 12.88 10.63
C PRO A 190 15.24 11.69 9.69
N PRO A 191 15.01 10.48 10.23
CA PRO A 191 14.81 9.29 9.39
C PRO A 191 13.60 9.41 8.46
N ASN A 192 12.59 10.18 8.86
CA ASN A 192 11.31 10.27 8.16
C ASN A 192 11.27 11.44 7.17
N ASP A 193 12.32 12.24 7.00
CA ASP A 193 12.28 13.36 6.07
C ASP A 193 12.90 12.92 4.73
N ILE A 194 12.14 13.01 3.63
CA ILE A 194 12.63 12.63 2.28
C ILE A 194 12.73 13.82 1.33
N SER A 195 12.35 15.02 1.77
CA SER A 195 12.60 16.27 1.06
C SER A 195 12.86 17.38 2.06
N GLU A 196 13.93 18.16 1.84
CA GLU A 196 14.34 19.23 2.74
C GLU A 196 15.02 20.38 1.98
N SER A 197 14.83 21.61 2.47
CA SER A 197 15.61 22.76 2.01
C SER A 197 16.76 23.02 2.97
N CYS A 198 17.98 23.20 2.45
CA CYS A 198 19.14 23.45 3.29
C CYS A 198 18.90 24.69 4.19
N ALA A 199 19.04 24.53 5.52
CA ALA A 199 18.82 25.60 6.48
C ALA A 199 19.75 26.83 6.30
N TYR A 200 20.87 26.67 5.58
CA TYR A 200 21.87 27.72 5.37
C TYR A 200 21.69 28.48 4.05
N CYS A 201 21.50 27.78 2.94
CA CYS A 201 21.43 28.40 1.61
C CYS A 201 20.09 28.18 0.88
N ALA A 202 19.13 27.52 1.54
CA ALA A 202 17.79 27.24 1.02
C ALA A 202 17.76 26.48 -0.32
N SER A 203 18.83 25.77 -0.67
CA SER A 203 18.84 24.86 -1.82
C SER A 203 17.98 23.63 -1.53
N PRO A 204 17.07 23.24 -2.44
CA PRO A 204 16.15 22.13 -2.24
C PRO A 204 16.83 20.80 -2.57
N HIS A 205 16.49 19.79 -1.78
CA HIS A 205 17.09 18.48 -1.84
C HIS A 205 16.05 17.40 -1.61
N VAL A 206 16.18 16.27 -2.30
CA VAL A 206 15.32 15.09 -2.15
C VAL A 206 16.19 13.90 -1.83
N VAL A 207 15.81 13.12 -0.83
CA VAL A 207 16.53 11.92 -0.41
C VAL A 207 16.09 10.74 -1.26
N SER A 208 17.06 10.00 -1.79
CA SER A 208 16.82 8.73 -2.48
C SER A 208 17.19 7.55 -1.58
N HIS A 209 16.45 6.45 -1.71
CA HIS A 209 16.72 5.17 -1.06
C HIS A 209 17.11 4.07 -2.04
N GLU A 210 17.26 4.36 -3.33
CA GLU A 210 17.50 3.37 -4.39
C GLU A 210 18.76 2.53 -4.14
N GLU A 211 19.81 3.18 -3.63
CA GLU A 211 21.08 2.54 -3.29
C GLU A 211 21.01 1.70 -2.01
N THR A 212 19.94 1.86 -1.21
CA THR A 212 19.72 1.09 0.01
C THR A 212 19.03 -0.25 -0.32
N ARG A 213 19.50 -1.32 0.33
CA ARG A 213 18.88 -2.65 0.24
C ARG A 213 17.69 -2.82 1.18
N GLU A 214 17.38 -1.80 1.97
CA GLU A 214 16.48 -1.92 3.13
C GLU A 214 15.23 -1.05 3.01
N LEU A 215 15.28 0.05 2.26
CA LEU A 215 14.17 0.99 2.19
C LEU A 215 13.56 1.00 0.79
N LEU A 216 12.28 1.39 0.75
CA LEU A 216 11.52 1.58 -0.47
C LEU A 216 11.44 3.08 -0.78
N ASP A 217 11.74 3.45 -2.02
CA ASP A 217 11.34 4.76 -2.53
C ASP A 217 9.84 4.74 -2.90
N PRO A 218 9.19 5.91 -2.98
CA PRO A 218 7.83 5.99 -3.49
C PRO A 218 7.74 5.46 -4.93
N ASP A 219 6.66 4.74 -5.22
CA ASP A 219 6.37 4.24 -6.57
C ASP A 219 5.57 5.27 -7.38
N ALA A 220 4.79 6.10 -6.69
CA ALA A 220 3.84 7.00 -7.30
C ALA A 220 3.65 8.29 -6.49
N VAL A 221 3.10 9.32 -7.13
CA VAL A 221 2.72 10.59 -6.50
C VAL A 221 1.48 11.19 -7.15
N ILE A 222 0.61 11.78 -6.33
CA ILE A 222 -0.43 12.70 -6.82
C ILE A 222 0.12 14.13 -6.69
N PRO A 223 0.27 14.91 -7.76
CA PRO A 223 0.81 16.27 -7.66
C PRO A 223 -0.12 17.21 -6.89
N HIS A 224 0.43 18.22 -6.19
CA HIS A 224 -0.36 19.33 -5.68
C HIS A 224 -1.07 20.05 -6.84
N ALA A 225 -2.37 20.29 -6.71
CA ALA A 225 -3.20 20.91 -7.75
C ALA A 225 -3.40 22.43 -7.55
N PHE A 226 -2.96 22.97 -6.42
CA PHE A 226 -3.12 24.39 -6.09
C PHE A 226 -2.16 24.87 -5.02
N ASP A 227 -2.00 26.20 -4.91
CA ASP A 227 -1.06 26.87 -4.02
C ASP A 227 -1.59 27.11 -2.59
N GLN A 228 -0.72 27.60 -1.70
CA GLN A 228 -1.07 27.90 -0.32
C GLN A 228 -2.20 28.92 -0.19
N ARG A 229 -2.31 29.87 -1.13
CA ARG A 229 -3.37 30.88 -1.10
C ARG A 229 -4.73 30.25 -1.33
N ARG A 230 -4.83 29.34 -2.30
CA ARG A 230 -6.06 28.58 -2.54
C ARG A 230 -6.38 27.63 -1.39
N ALA A 231 -5.38 26.99 -0.78
CA ALA A 231 -5.57 26.20 0.45
C ALA A 231 -6.16 27.03 1.60
N ALA A 232 -5.64 28.25 1.82
CA ALA A 232 -6.16 29.15 2.84
C ALA A 232 -7.61 29.58 2.58
N ARG A 233 -8.04 29.72 1.31
CA ARG A 233 -9.44 29.99 0.99
C ARG A 233 -10.36 28.83 1.35
N PHE A 234 -9.98 27.59 1.02
CA PHE A 234 -10.77 26.40 1.41
C PHE A 234 -10.94 26.31 2.93
N LEU A 235 -9.90 26.63 3.70
CA LEU A 235 -9.99 26.71 5.15
C LEU A 235 -11.02 27.75 5.62
N VAL A 236 -11.00 28.96 5.03
CA VAL A 236 -11.96 30.02 5.37
C VAL A 236 -13.39 29.60 5.05
N GLU A 237 -13.61 29.01 3.87
CA GLU A 237 -14.93 28.49 3.45
C GLU A 237 -15.44 27.41 4.42
N TRP A 238 -14.57 26.50 4.84
CA TRP A 238 -14.90 25.47 5.82
C TRP A 238 -15.29 26.07 7.18
N VAL A 239 -14.52 27.02 7.71
CA VAL A 239 -14.84 27.70 8.97
C VAL A 239 -16.21 28.42 8.88
N GLN A 240 -16.51 29.04 7.74
CA GLN A 240 -17.80 29.68 7.47
C GLN A 240 -18.96 28.68 7.41
N GLU A 241 -18.77 27.53 6.74
CA GLU A 241 -19.77 26.46 6.66
C GLU A 241 -20.17 25.95 8.06
N TYR A 242 -19.20 25.81 8.96
CA TYR A 242 -19.42 25.34 10.33
C TYR A 242 -19.75 26.47 11.32
N GLN A 243 -19.85 27.72 10.85
CA GLN A 243 -20.31 28.88 11.62
C GLN A 243 -19.58 29.07 12.96
N PHE A 244 -18.25 28.91 12.97
CA PHE A 244 -17.44 29.22 14.14
C PHE A 244 -16.31 30.16 13.78
N THR A 245 -15.61 30.69 14.79
CA THR A 245 -14.44 31.55 14.58
C THR A 245 -13.32 31.08 15.48
N PRO A 246 -12.14 30.74 14.93
CA PRO A 246 -10.94 30.47 15.73
C PRO A 246 -10.68 31.59 16.73
N GLN A 247 -10.29 31.22 17.96
CA GLN A 247 -10.09 32.16 19.08
C GLN A 247 -8.67 32.76 19.11
N GLY A 248 -7.93 32.68 18.01
CA GLY A 248 -6.54 33.11 17.92
C GLY A 248 -6.00 33.06 16.50
N LYS A 249 -4.70 33.34 16.36
CA LYS A 249 -4.03 33.37 15.06
C LYS A 249 -3.95 31.97 14.47
N VAL A 250 -4.49 31.80 13.27
CA VAL A 250 -4.32 30.60 12.45
C VAL A 250 -3.16 30.83 11.50
N LEU A 251 -2.22 29.89 11.45
CA LEU A 251 -1.12 29.95 10.49
C LEU A 251 -1.61 29.51 9.10
N PRO A 252 -1.06 30.07 8.01
CA PRO A 252 -1.36 29.57 6.67
C PRO A 252 -1.10 28.05 6.57
N PRO A 253 -1.97 27.30 5.87
CA PRO A 253 -1.74 25.86 5.66
C PRO A 253 -0.39 25.60 5.01
N ARG A 254 0.38 24.65 5.55
CA ARG A 254 1.67 24.22 5.00
C ARG A 254 1.47 22.95 4.17
N GLY A 255 2.08 22.90 3.00
CA GLY A 255 1.99 21.76 2.10
C GLY A 255 2.95 20.65 2.51
N PHE A 256 2.48 19.41 2.43
CA PHE A 256 3.27 18.21 2.69
C PHE A 256 2.90 17.10 1.71
N TYR A 257 3.84 16.22 1.45
CA TYR A 257 3.59 14.90 0.87
C TYR A 257 3.60 13.84 1.96
N LEU A 258 2.49 13.15 2.14
CA LEU A 258 2.37 12.04 3.10
C LEU A 258 2.29 10.70 2.37
N PRO A 259 3.03 9.67 2.81
CA PRO A 259 3.00 8.38 2.16
C PRO A 259 1.80 7.55 2.59
N ILE A 260 1.27 6.79 1.65
CA ILE A 260 0.26 5.76 1.87
C ILE A 260 0.66 4.48 1.13
N TRP A 261 0.25 3.35 1.67
CA TRP A 261 0.30 2.07 0.98
C TRP A 261 -1.03 1.83 0.28
N THR A 262 -1.00 1.45 -0.99
CA THR A 262 -2.15 0.84 -1.67
C THR A 262 -1.89 -0.63 -1.93
N PHE A 263 -2.92 -1.45 -1.83
CA PHE A 263 -2.83 -2.90 -1.97
C PHE A 263 -3.96 -3.43 -2.83
N ASP A 264 -3.59 -4.27 -3.79
CA ASP A 264 -4.55 -4.96 -4.64
C ASP A 264 -4.75 -6.38 -4.13
N PHE A 265 -6.01 -6.76 -3.97
CA PHE A 265 -6.38 -8.08 -3.47
C PHE A 265 -7.08 -8.88 -4.55
N ALA A 266 -6.73 -10.15 -4.63
CA ALA A 266 -7.42 -11.14 -5.44
C ALA A 266 -7.58 -12.46 -4.68
N GLY A 267 -8.67 -13.18 -4.98
CA GLY A 267 -8.88 -14.54 -4.48
C GLY A 267 -10.30 -14.78 -4.00
N THR A 268 -10.46 -15.64 -3.00
CA THR A 268 -11.78 -16.00 -2.48
C THR A 268 -11.83 -16.06 -0.96
N ILE A 269 -13.02 -15.84 -0.42
CA ILE A 269 -13.37 -16.16 0.97
C ILE A 269 -14.24 -17.40 0.96
N ARG A 270 -13.73 -18.51 1.51
CA ARG A 270 -14.53 -19.73 1.69
C ARG A 270 -15.56 -19.52 2.78
N TYR A 271 -16.77 -20.02 2.59
CA TYR A 271 -17.82 -19.96 3.60
C TYR A 271 -18.52 -21.30 3.80
N SER A 272 -19.07 -21.48 5.00
CA SER A 272 -19.93 -22.61 5.37
C SER A 272 -21.03 -22.10 6.30
N GLY A 273 -22.28 -22.49 6.07
CA GLY A 273 -23.41 -22.13 6.91
C GLY A 273 -24.53 -23.15 6.83
N GLN A 274 -25.54 -23.01 7.67
CA GLN A 274 -26.70 -23.91 7.74
C GLN A 274 -27.96 -23.17 7.30
N ARG A 275 -28.66 -23.69 6.29
CA ARG A 275 -30.03 -23.30 5.96
C ARG A 275 -31.00 -24.40 6.37
N TYR A 276 -32.21 -24.02 6.77
CA TYR A 276 -33.25 -24.98 7.13
C TYR A 276 -34.22 -25.13 5.96
N GLU A 277 -34.37 -26.36 5.48
CA GLU A 277 -35.38 -26.71 4.48
C GLU A 277 -36.52 -27.46 5.15
N THR A 278 -37.75 -27.20 4.71
CA THR A 278 -38.89 -28.04 5.06
C THR A 278 -38.99 -29.17 4.05
N GLN A 279 -38.84 -30.41 4.52
CA GLN A 279 -39.08 -31.61 3.72
C GLN A 279 -40.40 -32.23 4.15
N GLN A 280 -41.23 -32.63 3.17
CA GLN A 280 -42.45 -33.37 3.43
C GLN A 280 -42.14 -34.87 3.45
N ASN A 281 -42.53 -35.54 4.54
CA ASN A 281 -42.49 -36.99 4.66
C ASN A 281 -43.91 -37.50 4.96
N GLY A 282 -44.68 -37.80 3.90
CA GLY A 282 -46.10 -38.10 4.01
C GLY A 282 -46.92 -36.89 4.47
N PHE A 283 -47.63 -37.01 5.59
CA PHE A 283 -48.42 -35.92 6.20
C PHE A 283 -47.65 -35.05 7.21
N GLN A 284 -46.35 -35.31 7.42
CA GLN A 284 -45.53 -34.58 8.40
C GLN A 284 -44.53 -33.65 7.71
N GLU A 285 -44.42 -32.42 8.22
CA GLU A 285 -43.38 -31.46 7.85
C GLU A 285 -42.18 -31.59 8.80
N GLN A 286 -40.98 -31.82 8.25
CA GLN A 286 -39.75 -31.86 9.01
C GLN A 286 -38.79 -30.75 8.54
N LYS A 287 -38.24 -29.99 9.50
CA LYS A 287 -37.15 -29.04 9.22
C LYS A 287 -35.81 -29.77 9.26
N VAL A 288 -35.08 -29.77 8.14
CA VAL A 288 -33.77 -30.39 8.01
C VAL A 288 -32.72 -29.28 7.83
N ALA A 289 -31.64 -29.34 8.61
CA ALA A 289 -30.51 -28.45 8.46
C ALA A 289 -29.62 -28.93 7.31
N VAL A 290 -29.48 -28.11 6.27
CA VAL A 290 -28.62 -28.36 5.11
C VAL A 290 -27.40 -27.46 5.21
N THR A 291 -26.21 -28.06 5.14
CA THR A 291 -24.95 -27.29 5.12
C THR A 291 -24.70 -26.78 3.71
N GLU A 292 -24.65 -25.46 3.56
CA GLU A 292 -24.21 -24.79 2.35
C GLU A 292 -22.74 -24.41 2.50
N LYS A 293 -21.94 -24.73 1.48
CA LYS A 293 -20.54 -24.33 1.38
C LYS A 293 -20.30 -23.68 0.03
N GLY A 294 -19.44 -22.68 0.00
CA GLY A 294 -19.09 -22.02 -1.24
C GLY A 294 -17.87 -21.13 -1.09
N GLU A 295 -17.55 -20.44 -2.17
CA GLU A 295 -16.47 -19.46 -2.25
C GLU A 295 -17.05 -18.14 -2.71
N TYR A 296 -16.62 -17.07 -2.05
CA TYR A 296 -17.01 -15.71 -2.39
C TYR A 296 -15.83 -15.01 -3.07
N PRO A 297 -15.94 -14.61 -4.35
CA PRO A 297 -14.85 -13.95 -5.05
C PRO A 297 -14.58 -12.57 -4.45
N VAL A 298 -13.31 -12.25 -4.30
CA VAL A 298 -12.82 -10.97 -3.80
C VAL A 298 -11.85 -10.39 -4.82
N TYR A 299 -12.13 -9.16 -5.21
CA TYR A 299 -11.22 -8.30 -5.97
C TYR A 299 -11.30 -6.91 -5.35
N ILE A 300 -10.15 -6.37 -4.95
CA ILE A 300 -10.01 -5.02 -4.42
C ILE A 300 -8.88 -4.36 -5.18
N ASP A 301 -9.18 -3.19 -5.72
CA ASP A 301 -8.25 -2.31 -6.43
C ASP A 301 -8.00 -1.11 -5.51
N ASP A 302 -6.73 -0.90 -5.15
CA ASP A 302 -6.21 0.14 -4.25
C ASP A 302 -6.88 0.19 -2.85
N LEU A 303 -6.73 -0.87 -2.04
CA LEU A 303 -7.02 -0.76 -0.60
C LEU A 303 -5.95 0.09 0.09
N VAL A 304 -6.36 1.24 0.63
CA VAL A 304 -5.42 2.20 1.20
C VAL A 304 -5.17 2.01 2.71
N ILE A 305 -3.90 2.05 3.10
CA ILE A 305 -3.42 2.12 4.48
C ILE A 305 -2.49 3.33 4.63
N PRO A 306 -2.73 4.27 5.58
CA PRO A 306 -1.75 5.31 5.90
C PRO A 306 -0.41 4.70 6.29
N ALA A 307 0.70 5.26 5.79
CA ALA A 307 2.03 4.72 6.07
C ALA A 307 2.67 5.33 7.34
N ASN A 308 1.97 6.23 8.04
CA ASN A 308 2.46 6.96 9.22
C ASN A 308 1.51 6.77 10.42
N HIS A 309 2.03 6.94 11.63
CA HIS A 309 1.24 6.76 12.86
C HIS A 309 0.44 8.00 13.27
N GLN A 310 0.88 9.18 12.86
CA GLN A 310 0.30 10.45 13.30
C GLN A 310 -0.99 10.75 12.54
N ASN A 311 -1.97 11.36 13.22
CA ASN A 311 -3.21 11.90 12.62
C ASN A 311 -4.00 10.91 11.74
N GLN A 312 -3.87 9.60 12.00
CA GLN A 312 -4.45 8.54 11.16
C GLN A 312 -5.96 8.69 10.94
N LYS A 313 -6.70 9.24 11.90
CA LYS A 313 -8.16 9.38 11.80
C LYS A 313 -8.54 10.44 10.78
N GLU A 314 -7.90 11.60 10.81
CA GLU A 314 -8.12 12.70 9.87
C GLU A 314 -7.58 12.31 8.49
N ILE A 315 -6.39 11.73 8.43
CA ILE A 315 -5.76 11.22 7.20
C ILE A 315 -6.62 10.14 6.55
N SER A 316 -7.12 9.15 7.30
CA SER A 316 -7.93 8.05 6.73
C SER A 316 -9.21 8.57 6.05
N LYS A 317 -9.87 9.58 6.64
CA LYS A 317 -11.05 10.20 6.01
C LYS A 317 -10.69 11.03 4.79
N LEU A 318 -9.54 11.69 4.82
CA LEU A 318 -9.08 12.50 3.71
C LEU A 318 -8.66 11.63 2.51
N ILE A 319 -8.00 10.50 2.78
CA ILE A 319 -7.59 9.52 1.77
C ILE A 319 -8.76 9.10 0.86
N GLU A 320 -9.94 8.87 1.44
CA GLU A 320 -11.15 8.47 0.69
C GLU A 320 -11.60 9.51 -0.36
N SER A 321 -11.08 10.75 -0.30
CA SER A 321 -11.43 11.84 -1.22
C SER A 321 -10.47 12.02 -2.40
N TYR A 322 -9.37 11.27 -2.47
CA TYR A 322 -8.44 11.33 -3.59
C TYR A 322 -8.90 10.48 -4.77
N ASN A 323 -8.60 10.94 -5.98
CA ASN A 323 -8.70 10.11 -7.17
C ASN A 323 -7.34 9.45 -7.45
N LEU A 324 -7.13 8.25 -6.91
CA LEU A 324 -5.85 7.53 -7.03
C LEU A 324 -5.46 7.20 -8.47
N ARG A 325 -6.40 7.26 -9.43
CA ARG A 325 -6.11 7.07 -10.86
C ARG A 325 -5.32 8.21 -11.49
N GLU A 326 -5.30 9.38 -10.85
CA GLU A 326 -4.47 10.52 -11.28
C GLU A 326 -3.02 10.40 -10.81
N ALA A 327 -2.67 9.35 -10.05
CA ALA A 327 -1.31 9.09 -9.63
C ALA A 327 -0.36 8.96 -10.82
N LYS A 328 0.76 9.66 -10.73
CA LYS A 328 1.87 9.61 -11.69
C LYS A 328 2.98 8.73 -11.15
N PRO A 329 3.79 8.10 -12.02
CA PRO A 329 5.04 7.49 -11.61
C PRO A 329 5.87 8.49 -10.80
N TYR A 330 6.47 8.01 -9.72
CA TYR A 330 7.26 8.89 -8.87
C TYR A 330 8.48 9.45 -9.60
N ASP A 331 8.73 10.73 -9.37
CA ASP A 331 9.91 11.48 -9.79
C ASP A 331 10.26 12.43 -8.65
N ALA A 332 11.53 12.46 -8.25
CA ALA A 332 11.99 13.31 -7.14
C ALA A 332 11.66 14.79 -7.36
N ARG A 333 11.57 15.24 -8.62
CA ARG A 333 11.19 16.62 -8.98
C ARG A 333 9.85 17.05 -8.39
N TYR A 334 8.90 16.14 -8.16
CA TYR A 334 7.61 16.46 -7.52
C TYR A 334 7.75 16.93 -6.07
N LEU A 335 8.80 16.49 -5.35
CA LEU A 335 9.02 16.84 -3.95
C LEU A 335 9.87 18.10 -3.78
N VAL A 336 10.37 18.70 -4.88
CA VAL A 336 11.28 19.84 -4.81
C VAL A 336 10.59 21.04 -4.17
N ASN A 337 11.12 21.44 -3.00
CA ASN A 337 10.58 22.52 -2.16
C ASN A 337 9.19 22.22 -1.57
N TRP A 338 8.79 20.95 -1.52
CA TRP A 338 7.65 20.46 -0.74
C TRP A 338 8.15 19.52 0.35
N ALA A 339 7.76 19.77 1.60
CA ALA A 339 8.08 18.86 2.69
C ALA A 339 7.46 17.49 2.42
N ALA A 340 8.21 16.42 2.62
CA ALA A 340 7.74 15.07 2.32
C ALA A 340 8.22 14.09 3.41
N GLU A 341 7.30 13.26 3.87
CA GLU A 341 7.59 12.25 4.89
C GLU A 341 7.87 10.87 4.26
N ALA A 342 8.77 10.11 4.84
CA ALA A 342 8.93 8.67 4.61
C ALA A 342 7.85 7.89 5.37
N TYR A 343 7.70 6.61 5.02
CA TYR A 343 6.80 5.71 5.74
C TYR A 343 7.38 5.30 7.11
N GLU A 344 6.53 5.27 8.13
CA GLU A 344 6.87 4.76 9.48
C GLU A 344 6.38 3.32 9.71
N ILE A 345 5.45 2.87 8.88
CA ILE A 345 4.85 1.54 8.91
C ILE A 345 5.41 0.77 7.71
N ALA A 346 6.19 -0.29 7.98
CA ALA A 346 6.76 -1.12 6.93
C ALA A 346 5.66 -1.82 6.11
N LEU A 347 5.98 -2.16 4.86
CA LEU A 347 5.07 -2.84 3.93
C LEU A 347 4.44 -4.09 4.55
N GLY A 348 5.24 -4.92 5.23
CA GLY A 348 4.79 -6.13 5.92
C GLY A 348 3.70 -5.85 6.96
N ASP A 349 3.90 -4.86 7.83
CA ASP A 349 2.94 -4.48 8.86
C ASP A 349 1.66 -3.88 8.26
N ALA A 350 1.82 -2.99 7.28
CA ALA A 350 0.70 -2.41 6.54
C ALA A 350 -0.13 -3.50 5.82
N SER A 351 0.52 -4.54 5.29
CA SER A 351 -0.15 -5.66 4.62
C SER A 351 -1.03 -6.48 5.58
N LEU A 352 -0.65 -6.59 6.85
CA LEU A 352 -1.44 -7.29 7.87
C LEU A 352 -2.71 -6.50 8.20
N GLU A 353 -2.59 -5.18 8.35
CA GLU A 353 -3.74 -4.30 8.54
C GLU A 353 -4.65 -4.30 7.30
N ALA A 354 -4.07 -4.25 6.09
CA ALA A 354 -4.80 -4.35 4.83
C ALA A 354 -5.64 -5.63 4.74
N ARG A 355 -5.03 -6.79 5.05
CA ARG A 355 -5.74 -8.09 5.11
C ARG A 355 -6.86 -8.08 6.13
N SER A 356 -6.62 -7.52 7.32
CA SER A 356 -7.62 -7.39 8.38
C SER A 356 -8.82 -6.55 7.93
N ARG A 357 -8.58 -5.38 7.33
CA ARG A 357 -9.62 -4.48 6.80
C ARG A 357 -10.40 -5.12 5.66
N ALA A 358 -9.71 -5.65 4.66
CA ALA A 358 -10.31 -6.36 3.53
C ALA A 358 -11.24 -7.47 4.04
N TYR A 359 -10.71 -8.36 4.88
CA TYR A 359 -11.49 -9.48 5.38
C TYR A 359 -12.68 -9.04 6.24
N LYS A 360 -12.51 -8.03 7.11
CA LYS A 360 -13.61 -7.51 7.93
C LYS A 360 -14.73 -6.93 7.06
N GLY A 361 -14.39 -6.11 6.07
CA GLY A 361 -15.37 -5.50 5.16
C GLY A 361 -16.18 -6.55 4.39
N TYR A 362 -15.50 -7.54 3.82
CA TYR A 362 -16.19 -8.63 3.11
C TYR A 362 -16.97 -9.55 4.05
N LYS A 363 -16.47 -9.82 5.26
CA LYS A 363 -17.22 -10.60 6.26
C LYS A 363 -18.54 -9.92 6.62
N GLU A 364 -18.56 -8.60 6.78
CA GLU A 364 -19.79 -7.84 7.02
C GLU A 364 -20.74 -7.88 5.81
N LYS A 365 -20.21 -7.72 4.60
CA LYS A 365 -20.99 -7.85 3.34
C LYS A 365 -21.62 -9.24 3.21
N MET A 366 -20.83 -10.29 3.44
CA MET A 366 -21.27 -11.69 3.39
C MET A 366 -22.31 -12.00 4.47
N ARG A 367 -22.16 -11.45 5.70
CA ARG A 367 -23.19 -11.61 6.75
C ARG A 367 -24.54 -11.04 6.35
N ARG A 368 -24.57 -9.93 5.60
CA ARG A 368 -25.81 -9.34 5.08
C ARG A 368 -26.37 -10.17 3.93
N GLN A 369 -25.52 -10.52 2.96
CA GLN A 369 -25.89 -11.28 1.76
C GLN A 369 -26.39 -12.70 2.08
N PHE A 370 -25.71 -13.39 2.99
CA PHE A 370 -26.04 -14.75 3.42
C PHE A 370 -26.79 -14.76 4.76
N SER A 371 -27.62 -13.75 5.02
CA SER A 371 -28.40 -13.63 6.25
C SER A 371 -29.41 -14.79 6.45
N TYR A 372 -29.73 -15.53 5.38
CA TYR A 372 -30.53 -16.76 5.43
C TYR A 372 -29.76 -17.99 5.97
N LEU A 373 -28.42 -17.90 6.05
CA LEU A 373 -27.57 -18.94 6.64
C LEU A 373 -27.39 -18.67 8.15
N SER A 374 -27.74 -19.66 8.95
CA SER A 374 -27.35 -19.73 10.36
C SER A 374 -25.91 -20.24 10.50
N ASN A 375 -25.23 -19.86 11.58
CA ASN A 375 -23.86 -20.30 11.89
C ASN A 375 -22.84 -20.07 10.76
N LEU A 376 -22.95 -18.95 10.03
CA LEU A 376 -22.02 -18.60 8.95
C LEU A 376 -20.58 -18.51 9.46
N GLN A 377 -19.74 -19.39 8.97
CA GLN A 377 -18.29 -19.40 9.13
C GLN A 377 -17.63 -18.96 7.82
N THR A 378 -16.56 -18.19 7.93
CA THR A 378 -15.79 -17.67 6.79
C THR A 378 -14.29 -17.89 7.01
N SER A 379 -13.54 -18.07 5.92
CA SER A 379 -12.09 -18.22 5.94
C SER A 379 -11.44 -17.42 4.80
N SER A 380 -10.43 -16.61 5.13
CA SER A 380 -9.67 -15.79 4.19
C SER A 380 -8.38 -16.46 3.72
N ALA A 381 -8.26 -17.79 3.84
CA ALA A 381 -7.02 -18.50 3.51
C ALA A 381 -6.59 -18.35 2.04
N ASP A 382 -7.54 -18.11 1.14
CA ASP A 382 -7.30 -17.91 -0.30
C ASP A 382 -7.40 -16.43 -0.72
N LEU A 383 -7.52 -15.51 0.25
CA LEU A 383 -7.44 -14.08 -0.01
C LEU A 383 -5.98 -13.65 0.03
N ALA A 384 -5.47 -13.14 -1.09
CA ALA A 384 -4.08 -12.72 -1.22
C ALA A 384 -3.97 -11.25 -1.64
N ILE A 385 -2.81 -10.68 -1.32
CA ILE A 385 -2.35 -9.42 -1.89
C ILE A 385 -1.56 -9.80 -3.15
N ASP A 386 -1.93 -9.21 -4.28
CA ASP A 386 -1.26 -9.42 -5.55
C ASP A 386 -0.09 -8.44 -5.70
N SER A 387 -0.42 -7.15 -5.61
CA SER A 387 0.48 -6.03 -5.79
C SER A 387 0.30 -4.96 -4.70
N TYR A 388 1.25 -4.04 -4.65
CA TYR A 388 1.19 -2.84 -3.82
C TYR A 388 1.84 -1.64 -4.53
N LYS A 389 1.56 -0.44 -4.01
CA LYS A 389 2.28 0.80 -4.34
C LYS A 389 2.52 1.63 -3.08
N LEU A 390 3.69 2.27 -2.97
CA LEU A 390 3.94 3.39 -2.07
C LEU A 390 3.60 4.70 -2.79
N LEU A 391 2.51 5.36 -2.39
CA LEU A 391 2.00 6.57 -3.04
C LEU A 391 2.18 7.79 -2.15
N MET A 392 2.68 8.89 -2.71
CA MET A 392 2.76 10.19 -2.03
C MET A 392 1.50 11.02 -2.29
N LEU A 393 0.80 11.40 -1.22
CA LEU A 393 -0.39 12.25 -1.28
C LEU A 393 -0.10 13.71 -0.91
N PRO A 394 -0.57 14.68 -1.71
CA PRO A 394 -0.39 16.10 -1.45
C PRO A 394 -1.42 16.57 -0.42
N VAL A 395 -0.99 17.05 0.73
CA VAL A 395 -1.88 17.56 1.79
C VAL A 395 -1.48 18.96 2.20
N TRP A 396 -2.46 19.75 2.64
CA TRP A 396 -2.20 20.99 3.37
C TRP A 396 -2.59 20.83 4.83
N ILE A 397 -1.70 21.21 5.75
CA ILE A 397 -1.90 21.04 7.18
C ILE A 397 -1.82 22.38 7.88
N THR A 398 -2.77 22.65 8.77
CA THR A 398 -2.68 23.74 9.75
C THR A 398 -3.38 23.35 11.06
N SER A 399 -3.27 24.19 12.07
CA SER A 399 -4.09 24.09 13.27
C SER A 399 -4.77 25.42 13.55
N TYR A 400 -5.92 25.37 14.21
CA TYR A 400 -6.59 26.55 14.72
C TYR A 400 -6.85 26.43 16.23
N PRO A 401 -6.63 27.51 17.00
CA PRO A 401 -6.93 27.52 18.41
C PRO A 401 -8.43 27.75 18.65
N PHE A 402 -9.03 26.95 19.53
CA PHE A 402 -10.42 27.10 19.97
C PHE A 402 -10.61 26.50 21.36
N GLU A 403 -11.32 27.18 22.26
CA GLU A 403 -11.61 26.71 23.64
C GLU A 403 -10.35 26.22 24.39
N GLY A 404 -9.22 26.92 24.21
CA GLY A 404 -7.95 26.60 24.87
C GLY A 404 -7.22 25.35 24.35
N ARG A 405 -7.57 24.87 23.15
CA ARG A 405 -6.90 23.73 22.48
C ARG A 405 -6.65 24.04 21.01
N ASP A 406 -5.63 23.42 20.44
CA ASP A 406 -5.38 23.46 19.00
C ASP A 406 -6.06 22.28 18.31
N TYR A 407 -6.78 22.58 17.24
CA TYR A 407 -7.47 21.60 16.41
C TYR A 407 -6.76 21.49 15.07
N LEU A 408 -6.33 20.28 14.72
CA LEU A 408 -5.72 19.99 13.43
C LEU A 408 -6.76 20.06 12.30
N VAL A 409 -6.35 20.68 11.20
CA VAL A 409 -7.08 20.69 9.93
C VAL A 409 -6.15 20.22 8.84
N ILE A 410 -6.64 19.28 8.05
CA ILE A 410 -5.97 18.75 6.88
C ILE A 410 -6.86 19.01 5.66
N ILE A 411 -6.26 19.47 4.57
CA ILE A 411 -6.94 19.76 3.31
C ILE A 411 -6.34 18.88 2.23
N ASN A 412 -7.18 18.25 1.44
CA ASN A 412 -6.77 17.44 0.30
C ASN A 412 -6.12 18.38 -0.74
N GLY A 413 -4.86 18.14 -1.08
CA GLY A 413 -4.08 18.98 -2.00
C GLY A 413 -4.40 18.80 -3.49
N GLU A 414 -5.23 17.82 -3.83
CA GLU A 414 -5.83 17.60 -5.15
C GLU A 414 -7.19 18.33 -5.26
N THR A 415 -8.10 18.07 -4.31
CA THR A 415 -9.51 18.49 -4.43
C THR A 415 -9.89 19.74 -3.63
N GLY A 416 -9.12 20.07 -2.58
CA GLY A 416 -9.46 21.13 -1.64
C GLY A 416 -10.41 20.72 -0.51
N LEU A 417 -10.82 19.44 -0.44
CA LEU A 417 -11.70 18.97 0.63
C LEU A 417 -11.02 19.17 2.00
N VAL A 418 -11.71 19.83 2.92
CA VAL A 418 -11.21 20.11 4.28
C VAL A 418 -11.75 19.08 5.28
N GLN A 419 -10.84 18.44 6.01
CA GLN A 419 -11.13 17.54 7.13
C GLN A 419 -10.46 18.07 8.40
N GLY A 420 -11.23 18.26 9.46
CA GLY A 420 -10.70 18.69 10.76
C GLY A 420 -11.62 18.25 11.89
N GLU A 421 -11.05 18.11 13.09
CA GLU A 421 -11.88 17.96 14.27
C GLU A 421 -12.59 19.28 14.56
N LEU A 422 -13.90 19.22 14.81
CA LEU A 422 -14.70 20.36 15.22
C LEU A 422 -14.88 20.36 16.74
N PRO A 423 -14.88 21.54 17.38
CA PRO A 423 -15.18 21.64 18.80
C PRO A 423 -16.57 21.07 19.10
N LYS A 424 -16.75 20.48 20.29
CA LYS A 424 -18.02 19.85 20.66
C LYS A 424 -19.18 20.85 20.67
N SER A 425 -18.91 22.10 21.04
CA SER A 425 -19.87 23.21 21.01
C SER A 425 -20.38 23.48 19.59
N VAL A 426 -19.48 23.55 18.61
CA VAL A 426 -19.80 23.71 17.19
C VAL A 426 -20.59 22.51 16.66
N ARG A 427 -20.20 21.28 17.02
CA ARG A 427 -20.90 20.07 16.58
C ARG A 427 -22.35 19.99 17.08
N LYS A 428 -22.63 20.45 18.30
CA LYS A 428 -23.99 20.51 18.87
C LYS A 428 -24.87 21.56 18.20
N ASN A 429 -24.28 22.68 17.78
CA ASN A 429 -25.02 23.72 17.07
C ASN A 429 -25.48 23.25 15.68
N LYS A 430 -24.73 22.37 14.99
CA LYS A 430 -25.17 21.79 13.71
C LYS A 430 -26.35 20.81 13.84
N SER A 431 -26.48 20.11 14.98
CA SER A 431 -27.64 19.23 15.24
C SER A 431 -28.90 19.99 15.68
N ASN A 432 -28.75 21.19 16.24
CA ASN A 432 -29.86 22.06 16.66
C ASN A 432 -30.16 23.20 15.66
N GLY A 433 -29.28 23.40 14.67
CA GLY A 433 -29.35 24.48 13.68
C GLY A 433 -29.90 24.00 12.36
N GLY A 434 -31.16 23.54 12.34
CA GLY A 434 -31.96 23.66 11.13
C GLY A 434 -32.08 25.15 10.78
N ILE A 435 -31.91 25.47 9.50
CA ILE A 435 -31.79 26.79 8.83
C ILE A 435 -32.85 27.86 9.20
N MET A 436 -33.79 27.59 10.11
CA MET A 436 -34.89 28.48 10.49
C MET A 436 -34.75 29.13 11.89
N GLY A 437 -33.71 28.80 12.67
CA GLY A 437 -33.56 29.33 14.04
C GLY A 437 -32.85 30.70 14.16
N TRP A 438 -32.08 31.12 13.16
CA TRP A 438 -31.25 32.33 13.25
C TRP A 438 -31.85 33.57 12.60
N LEU A 439 -32.77 33.42 11.65
CA LEU A 439 -33.42 34.55 10.96
C LEU A 439 -34.55 35.22 11.75
N ASN A 440 -34.81 34.81 13.00
CA ASN A 440 -35.96 35.31 13.77
C ASN A 440 -35.62 36.11 15.02
N GLU A 441 -34.35 36.35 15.34
CA GLU A 441 -34.03 37.11 16.56
C GLU A 441 -33.13 38.33 16.42
N ASN A 442 -32.39 38.58 15.34
CA ASN A 442 -31.70 39.88 15.17
C ASN A 442 -31.33 40.16 13.71
N PHE A 443 -32.11 41.04 13.06
CA PHE A 443 -31.96 41.66 11.73
C PHE A 443 -32.77 41.06 10.57
#